data_AF-A0A916A7N6-F1
#
_entry.id   AF-A0A916A7N6-F1
#
_cell.length_a   1.000
_cell.length_b   1.000
_cell.length_c   1.000
_cell.angle_alpha   90.00
_cell.angle_beta   90.00
_cell.angle_gamma   90.00
#
_symmetry.space_group_name_H-M   'P 1'
#
loop_
_entity.id
_entity.type
_entity.pdbx_description
1 polymer ?
#
loop_
_entity_poly.entity_id
_entity_poly.type
_entity_poly.pdbx_seq_one_letter_code
_entity_poly.pdbx_strand_id
1 'polypeptide(L)'
;MKSIVGALAALLLAGGVLAQDKAAVGKTAYEGACAACHGPGILGAPKFGDAAAWGARAKAKGGLEGLLKSAIAGTDKGMPPKGGRADYSDAQLRAAIEHMMGGGKAVAAAAPAPAPARPAPAPVAAAPAPAAPAPAPAPVAAAPAPAPTASAPAVTVARAAEVNTFNRLLRPMGRFNRPAVESGIHDPENDMTLQLQPPATAFAALPKSNAGNHVDWVKALDSKAIAPRADRVDPAAAAIVMDLNIVREVKGSMPDVVYPHKQHTEWLDCSNCHPAIFMPQKGANQISMASILLGQKCGVCHGKVAFPVSECRLCHSRKKAVATAAGEAKP
;
A
#
# COMPACT_ATOMS: atom_id res chain seq x y z
N MET A 1 -49.26 22.42 -44.34
CA MET A 1 -48.32 21.33 -43.99
C MET A 1 -47.04 21.96 -43.47
N LYS A 2 -46.74 21.71 -42.19
CA LYS A 2 -45.41 21.65 -41.53
C LYS A 2 -44.54 22.92 -41.58
N SER A 3 -44.54 23.74 -40.52
CA SER A 3 -43.76 23.57 -39.26
C SER A 3 -42.39 24.24 -39.34
N ILE A 4 -42.25 25.47 -38.82
CA ILE A 4 -41.02 25.94 -38.13
C ILE A 4 -41.45 26.94 -37.04
N VAL A 5 -41.71 26.41 -35.84
CA VAL A 5 -41.84 27.15 -34.57
C VAL A 5 -40.75 26.57 -33.66
N GLY A 6 -39.99 27.41 -32.96
CA GLY A 6 -39.17 26.96 -31.84
C GLY A 6 -37.84 27.69 -31.71
N ALA A 7 -37.90 28.87 -31.11
CA ALA A 7 -36.76 29.66 -30.69
C ALA A 7 -35.98 29.02 -29.52
N LEU A 8 -34.70 29.40 -29.46
CA LEU A 8 -33.85 29.60 -28.28
C LEU A 8 -34.28 28.92 -26.96
N ALA A 9 -33.52 27.90 -26.54
CA ALA A 9 -33.09 27.73 -25.15
C ALA A 9 -31.99 26.65 -25.06
N ALA A 10 -30.73 27.06 -25.18
CA ALA A 10 -29.60 26.25 -24.73
C ALA A 10 -28.55 27.19 -24.12
N LEU A 11 -28.81 27.63 -22.89
CA LEU A 11 -27.82 28.28 -22.03
C LEU A 11 -27.86 27.61 -20.66
N LEU A 12 -26.66 27.40 -20.10
CA LEU A 12 -26.30 27.04 -18.72
C LEU A 12 -26.16 25.55 -18.39
N LEU A 13 -24.99 24.98 -18.71
CA LEU A 13 -24.41 23.81 -18.01
C LEU A 13 -22.88 23.87 -17.90
N ALA A 14 -22.28 25.07 -17.82
CA ALA A 14 -20.82 25.22 -17.65
C ALA A 14 -20.37 25.44 -16.18
N GLY A 15 -21.28 25.45 -15.21
CA GLY A 15 -20.94 25.71 -13.80
C GLY A 15 -20.53 24.49 -12.97
N GLY A 16 -20.82 23.26 -13.44
CA GLY A 16 -20.66 22.03 -12.65
C GLY A 16 -19.24 21.45 -12.63
N VAL A 17 -18.42 21.72 -13.65
CA VAL A 17 -17.13 21.03 -13.81
C VAL A 17 -16.05 21.59 -12.86
N LEU A 18 -15.96 22.92 -12.74
CA LEU A 18 -14.89 23.56 -11.94
C LEU A 18 -15.05 23.39 -10.43
N ALA A 19 -16.29 23.27 -9.93
CA ALA A 19 -16.55 23.03 -8.50
C ALA A 19 -16.26 21.58 -8.10
N GLN A 20 -16.53 20.64 -9.01
CA GLN A 20 -16.23 19.22 -8.83
C GLN A 20 -14.71 18.99 -8.78
N ASP A 21 -13.95 19.68 -9.63
CA ASP A 21 -12.48 19.61 -9.66
C ASP A 21 -11.86 20.11 -8.35
N LYS A 22 -12.30 21.26 -7.83
CA LYS A 22 -11.78 21.79 -6.56
C LYS A 22 -12.10 20.90 -5.36
N ALA A 23 -13.32 20.36 -5.31
CA ALA A 23 -13.72 19.44 -4.25
C ALA A 23 -12.92 18.12 -4.31
N ALA A 24 -12.67 17.59 -5.50
CA ALA A 24 -11.85 16.41 -5.70
C ALA A 24 -10.38 16.66 -5.32
N VAL A 25 -9.82 17.82 -5.70
CA VAL A 25 -8.46 18.23 -5.31
C VAL A 25 -8.35 18.39 -3.80
N GLY A 26 -9.32 19.06 -3.16
CA GLY A 26 -9.35 19.26 -1.71
C GLY A 26 -9.48 17.95 -0.94
N LYS A 27 -10.34 17.04 -1.41
CA LYS A 27 -10.48 15.68 -0.85
C LYS A 27 -9.18 14.89 -0.97
N THR A 28 -8.56 14.90 -2.15
CA THR A 28 -7.32 14.16 -2.41
C THR A 28 -6.16 14.68 -1.55
N ALA A 29 -6.01 16.01 -1.46
CA ALA A 29 -5.00 16.64 -0.61
C ALA A 29 -5.27 16.39 0.89
N TYR A 30 -6.54 16.40 1.30
CA TYR A 30 -6.92 16.06 2.67
C TYR A 30 -6.58 14.60 3.01
N GLU A 31 -6.97 13.65 2.16
CA GLU A 31 -6.73 12.21 2.36
C GLU A 31 -5.23 11.88 2.35
N GLY A 32 -4.44 12.58 1.54
CA GLY A 32 -3.01 12.33 1.37
C GLY A 32 -2.10 12.82 2.51
N ALA A 33 -2.58 13.67 3.42
CA ALA A 33 -1.74 14.21 4.50
C ALA A 33 -2.50 14.73 5.73
N CYS A 34 -3.65 15.36 5.54
CA CYS A 34 -4.34 16.07 6.61
C CYS A 34 -5.21 15.14 7.47
N ALA A 35 -5.75 14.07 6.89
CA ALA A 35 -6.72 13.18 7.52
C ALA A 35 -6.18 12.46 8.76
N ALA A 36 -4.88 12.18 8.80
CA ALA A 36 -4.25 11.48 9.91
C ALA A 36 -4.45 12.20 11.26
N CYS A 37 -4.29 13.53 11.27
CA CYS A 37 -4.46 14.34 12.47
C CYS A 37 -5.85 14.96 12.56
N HIS A 38 -6.38 15.49 11.46
CA HIS A 38 -7.66 16.20 11.44
C HIS A 38 -8.89 15.28 11.38
N GLY A 39 -8.75 14.01 10.99
CA GLY A 39 -9.86 13.05 11.06
C GLY A 39 -10.30 12.80 12.52
N PRO A 40 -9.42 12.25 13.38
CA PRO A 40 -9.76 11.97 14.76
C PRO A 40 -9.49 13.15 15.73
N GLY A 41 -8.82 14.22 15.28
CA GLY A 41 -8.47 15.37 16.11
C GLY A 41 -7.27 15.14 17.02
N ILE A 42 -6.21 14.52 16.50
CA ILE A 42 -4.96 14.22 17.23
C ILE A 42 -4.35 15.51 17.76
N LEU A 43 -3.84 15.50 19.00
CA LEU A 43 -3.20 16.64 19.67
C LEU A 43 -4.05 17.93 19.68
N GLY A 44 -5.38 17.80 19.67
CA GLY A 44 -6.30 18.94 19.65
C GLY A 44 -6.47 19.59 18.27
N ALA A 45 -6.06 18.91 17.19
CA ALA A 45 -6.33 19.31 15.82
C ALA A 45 -7.86 19.46 15.60
N PRO A 46 -8.31 20.51 14.89
CA PRO A 46 -9.73 20.67 14.57
C PRO A 46 -10.21 19.49 13.73
N LYS A 47 -11.29 18.83 14.19
CA LYS A 47 -11.83 17.65 13.54
C LYS A 47 -12.45 17.98 12.20
N PHE A 48 -12.34 17.06 11.25
CA PHE A 48 -12.97 17.15 9.95
C PHE A 48 -14.48 17.32 10.09
N GLY A 49 -15.03 18.34 9.40
CA GLY A 49 -16.46 18.64 9.43
C GLY A 49 -16.98 19.28 10.72
N ASP A 50 -16.13 19.56 11.71
CA ASP A 50 -16.53 20.29 12.93
C ASP A 50 -16.65 21.80 12.64
N ALA A 51 -17.81 22.20 12.09
CA ALA A 51 -18.06 23.57 11.67
C ALA A 51 -17.87 24.60 12.80
N ALA A 52 -18.13 24.22 14.07
CA ALA A 52 -17.94 25.11 15.21
C ALA A 52 -16.45 25.35 15.50
N ALA A 53 -15.65 24.27 15.55
CA ALA A 53 -14.22 24.34 15.77
C ALA A 53 -13.49 25.08 14.63
N TRP A 54 -13.93 24.88 13.38
CA TRP A 54 -13.40 25.56 12.20
C TRP A 54 -13.84 27.02 12.14
N GLY A 55 -15.09 27.33 12.46
CA GLY A 55 -15.61 28.70 12.48
C GLY A 55 -14.89 29.59 13.51
N ALA A 56 -14.64 29.07 14.72
CA ALA A 56 -13.90 29.79 15.75
C ALA A 56 -12.44 30.07 15.32
N ARG A 57 -11.78 29.09 14.71
CA ARG A 57 -10.39 29.23 14.22
C ARG A 57 -10.28 30.16 13.02
N ALA A 58 -11.21 30.08 12.09
CA ALA A 58 -11.27 30.99 10.95
C ALA A 58 -11.41 32.44 11.44
N LYS A 59 -12.32 32.72 12.39
CA LYS A 59 -12.45 34.06 12.99
C LYS A 59 -11.15 34.53 13.67
N ALA A 60 -10.51 33.67 14.46
CA ALA A 60 -9.28 34.01 15.17
C ALA A 60 -8.08 34.27 14.24
N LYS A 61 -8.08 33.72 13.02
CA LYS A 61 -6.96 33.85 12.06
C LYS A 61 -7.24 34.82 10.90
N GLY A 62 -8.43 35.41 10.80
CA GLY A 62 -8.77 36.31 9.69
C GLY A 62 -9.34 35.60 8.45
N GLY A 63 -10.12 34.55 8.67
CA GLY A 63 -10.78 33.76 7.62
C GLY A 63 -9.90 32.67 7.02
N LEU A 64 -10.27 32.22 5.83
CA LEU A 64 -9.60 31.13 5.12
C LEU A 64 -8.13 31.43 4.80
N GLU A 65 -7.81 32.68 4.42
CA GLU A 65 -6.43 33.10 4.12
C GLU A 65 -5.52 33.00 5.35
N GLY A 66 -6.06 33.35 6.52
CA GLY A 66 -5.37 33.20 7.78
C GLY A 66 -5.05 31.74 8.12
N LEU A 67 -6.02 30.86 7.87
CA LEU A 67 -5.83 29.42 8.04
C LEU A 67 -4.80 28.87 7.05
N LEU A 68 -4.80 29.34 5.81
CA LEU A 68 -3.81 28.93 4.80
C LEU A 68 -2.40 29.35 5.23
N LYS A 69 -2.19 30.60 5.67
CA LYS A 69 -0.89 31.06 6.18
C LYS A 69 -0.43 30.24 7.40
N SER A 70 -1.35 29.94 8.32
CA SER A 70 -1.06 29.09 9.47
C SER A 70 -0.71 27.66 9.06
N ALA A 71 -1.37 27.12 8.03
CA ALA A 71 -1.09 25.78 7.51
C ALA A 71 0.26 25.71 6.79
N ILE A 72 0.65 26.78 6.07
CA ILE A 72 1.95 26.87 5.40
C ILE A 72 3.07 26.96 6.43
N ALA A 73 2.94 27.84 7.43
CA ALA A 73 3.94 28.01 8.48
C ALA A 73 4.01 26.84 9.47
N GLY A 74 2.92 26.09 9.64
CA GLY A 74 2.76 25.13 10.73
C GLY A 74 2.41 25.84 12.05
N THR A 75 2.24 25.04 13.11
CA THR A 75 1.98 25.54 14.46
C THR A 75 2.86 24.84 15.47
N ASP A 76 3.21 25.56 16.53
CA ASP A 76 3.89 25.09 17.74
C ASP A 76 3.15 23.92 18.43
N LYS A 77 1.84 23.78 18.19
CA LYS A 77 0.98 22.73 18.75
C LYS A 77 1.02 21.40 17.96
N GLY A 78 2.04 21.20 17.13
CA GLY A 78 2.26 19.94 16.42
C GLY A 78 1.66 19.84 15.02
N MET A 79 1.24 20.97 14.42
CA MET A 79 0.88 21.00 12.99
C MET A 79 2.16 21.28 12.17
N PRO A 80 2.65 20.33 11.35
CA PRO A 80 3.85 20.55 10.55
C PRO A 80 3.62 21.59 9.44
N PRO A 81 4.66 22.31 8.99
CA PRO A 81 4.59 23.21 7.83
C PRO A 81 4.02 22.49 6.60
N LYS A 82 3.08 23.15 5.91
CA LYS A 82 2.32 22.62 4.76
C LYS A 82 1.68 21.24 5.03
N GLY A 83 1.34 20.93 6.28
CA GLY A 83 0.79 19.63 6.67
C GLY A 83 1.75 18.46 6.44
N GLY A 84 3.07 18.71 6.44
CA GLY A 84 4.10 17.69 6.19
C GLY A 84 4.31 17.39 4.70
N ARG A 85 3.67 18.16 3.80
CA ARG A 85 3.74 17.99 2.35
C ARG A 85 4.33 19.24 1.69
N ALA A 86 5.65 19.25 1.54
CA ALA A 86 6.34 20.33 0.84
C ALA A 86 5.90 20.46 -0.62
N ASP A 87 5.48 19.35 -1.23
CA ASP A 87 5.03 19.20 -2.61
C ASP A 87 3.62 19.75 -2.88
N TYR A 88 2.82 20.07 -1.85
CA TYR A 88 1.50 20.66 -2.06
C TYR A 88 1.58 22.13 -2.47
N SER A 89 0.89 22.49 -3.54
CA SER A 89 0.68 23.90 -3.90
C SER A 89 -0.26 24.59 -2.91
N ASP A 90 -0.18 25.92 -2.82
CA ASP A 90 -1.07 26.72 -1.97
C ASP A 90 -2.54 26.53 -2.35
N ALA A 91 -2.81 26.29 -3.63
CA ALA A 91 -4.16 25.97 -4.13
C ALA A 91 -4.66 24.62 -3.61
N GLN A 92 -3.80 23.60 -3.55
CA GLN A 92 -4.15 22.29 -2.98
C GLN A 92 -4.36 22.40 -1.46
N LEU A 93 -3.51 23.13 -0.75
CA LEU A 93 -3.67 23.37 0.69
C LEU A 93 -4.96 24.12 0.99
N ARG A 94 -5.28 25.14 0.21
CA ARG A 94 -6.53 25.90 0.32
C ARG A 94 -7.75 25.00 0.13
N ALA A 95 -7.76 24.21 -0.94
CA ALA A 95 -8.85 23.28 -1.23
C ALA A 95 -9.00 22.22 -0.12
N ALA A 96 -7.89 21.76 0.46
CA ALA A 96 -7.91 20.84 1.60
C ALA A 96 -8.54 21.49 2.85
N ILE A 97 -8.20 22.76 3.15
CA ILE A 97 -8.79 23.50 4.28
C ILE A 97 -10.30 23.67 4.08
N GLU A 98 -10.72 24.10 2.89
CA GLU A 98 -12.14 24.22 2.54
C GLU A 98 -12.88 22.88 2.67
N HIS A 99 -12.27 21.79 2.20
CA HIS A 99 -12.79 20.43 2.33
C HIS A 99 -12.95 20.01 3.80
N MET A 100 -11.96 20.32 4.65
CA MET A 100 -12.01 20.05 6.09
C MET A 100 -13.08 20.85 6.82
N MET A 101 -13.23 22.12 6.48
CA MET A 101 -14.26 23.01 7.06
C MET A 101 -15.66 22.58 6.66
N GLY A 102 -15.85 22.16 5.40
CA GLY A 102 -17.14 21.71 4.86
C GLY A 102 -17.51 20.27 5.19
N GLY A 103 -16.62 19.51 5.84
CA GLY A 103 -16.84 18.08 6.10
C GLY A 103 -17.08 17.27 4.82
N GLY A 104 -16.45 17.68 3.72
CA GLY A 104 -16.64 17.07 2.39
C GLY A 104 -17.90 17.51 1.65
N LYS A 105 -18.71 18.40 2.21
CA LYS A 105 -19.73 19.14 1.46
C LYS A 105 -19.07 20.33 0.79
N ALA A 106 -19.47 20.64 -0.45
CA ALA A 106 -19.08 21.89 -1.09
C ALA A 106 -19.51 23.04 -0.19
N VAL A 107 -18.54 23.73 0.42
CA VAL A 107 -18.79 24.98 1.12
C VAL A 107 -19.26 25.95 0.05
N ALA A 108 -20.54 26.33 0.11
CA ALA A 108 -21.04 27.42 -0.71
C ALA A 108 -20.19 28.64 -0.39
N ALA A 109 -19.32 29.01 -1.34
CA ALA A 109 -18.42 30.12 -1.18
C ALA A 109 -19.24 31.40 -0.98
N ALA A 110 -19.10 32.02 0.18
CA ALA A 110 -19.35 33.44 0.31
C ALA A 110 -18.33 34.16 -0.61
N ALA A 111 -18.84 34.82 -1.63
CA ALA A 111 -18.05 35.37 -2.72
C ALA A 111 -17.09 36.47 -2.25
N PRO A 112 -15.81 36.44 -2.67
CA PRO A 112 -15.00 37.64 -2.87
C PRO A 112 -14.99 38.06 -4.35
N ALA A 113 -14.90 39.37 -4.55
CA ALA A 113 -14.97 40.12 -5.81
C ALA A 113 -13.98 39.67 -6.90
N PRO A 114 -14.28 39.93 -8.20
CA PRO A 114 -13.50 39.41 -9.32
C PRO A 114 -12.19 40.20 -9.51
N ALA A 115 -11.10 39.48 -9.75
CA ALA A 115 -9.82 40.00 -10.23
C ALA A 115 -9.42 39.27 -11.54
N PRO A 116 -8.62 39.89 -12.42
CA PRO A 116 -8.81 39.84 -13.86
C PRO A 116 -8.29 38.56 -14.52
N ALA A 117 -8.83 38.29 -15.71
CA ALA A 117 -8.52 37.13 -16.53
C ALA A 117 -7.02 37.05 -16.88
N ARG A 118 -6.39 35.91 -16.57
CA ARG A 118 -5.10 35.53 -17.16
C ARG A 118 -5.32 35.04 -18.61
N PRO A 119 -4.42 35.37 -19.55
CA PRO A 119 -4.52 34.91 -20.92
C PRO A 119 -4.34 33.39 -21.02
N ALA A 120 -5.04 32.78 -21.98
CA ALA A 120 -5.01 31.35 -22.24
C ALA A 120 -3.58 30.85 -22.53
N PRO A 121 -3.19 29.65 -22.06
CA PRO A 121 -1.94 29.03 -22.48
C PRO A 121 -2.03 28.62 -23.96
N ALA A 122 -0.96 28.91 -24.71
CA ALA A 122 -0.76 28.48 -26.08
C ALA A 122 -0.75 26.93 -26.20
N PRO A 123 -1.18 26.35 -27.33
CA PRO A 123 -1.20 24.91 -27.51
C PRO A 123 0.23 24.35 -27.54
N VAL A 124 0.53 23.44 -26.62
CA VAL A 124 1.76 22.65 -26.68
C VAL A 124 1.56 21.57 -27.75
N ALA A 125 2.43 21.56 -28.75
CA ALA A 125 2.42 20.59 -29.83
C ALA A 125 2.57 19.15 -29.29
N ALA A 126 1.76 18.24 -29.83
CA ALA A 126 1.81 16.82 -29.55
C ALA A 126 3.20 16.25 -29.87
N ALA A 127 3.79 15.51 -28.92
CA ALA A 127 4.96 14.70 -29.17
C ALA A 127 4.61 13.56 -30.16
N PRO A 128 5.49 13.24 -31.14
CA PRO A 128 5.21 12.17 -32.09
C PRO A 128 5.29 10.79 -31.43
N ALA A 129 4.41 9.89 -31.89
CA ALA A 129 4.35 8.49 -31.49
C ALA A 129 5.65 7.73 -31.82
N PRO A 130 6.04 6.71 -31.04
CA PRO A 130 7.19 5.87 -31.36
C PRO A 130 6.94 5.04 -32.62
N ALA A 131 7.96 4.96 -33.48
CA ALA A 131 7.95 4.19 -34.71
C ALA A 131 7.88 2.67 -34.46
N ALA A 132 7.18 1.98 -35.35
CA ALA A 132 7.04 0.52 -35.35
C ALA A 132 8.39 -0.20 -35.55
N PRO A 133 8.59 -1.40 -34.97
CA PRO A 133 9.80 -2.18 -35.17
C PRO A 133 9.89 -2.75 -36.59
N ALA A 134 11.10 -2.74 -37.15
CA ALA A 134 11.44 -3.29 -38.46
C ALA A 134 11.29 -4.83 -38.50
N PRO A 135 11.00 -5.43 -39.68
CA PRO A 135 10.82 -6.87 -39.81
C PRO A 135 12.14 -7.65 -39.62
N ALA A 136 12.01 -8.81 -38.98
CA ALA A 136 13.11 -9.74 -38.70
C ALA A 136 13.74 -10.32 -40.00
N PRO A 137 15.05 -10.59 -40.03
CA PRO A 137 15.67 -11.32 -41.12
C PRO A 137 15.29 -12.81 -41.09
N ALA A 138 15.17 -13.39 -42.29
CA ALA A 138 14.84 -14.79 -42.57
C ALA A 138 15.87 -15.80 -42.01
N PRO A 139 15.48 -17.06 -41.75
CA PRO A 139 16.35 -18.07 -41.16
C PRO A 139 17.40 -18.53 -42.17
N VAL A 140 18.68 -18.40 -41.80
CA VAL A 140 19.80 -19.03 -42.51
C VAL A 140 19.87 -20.50 -42.11
N ALA A 141 19.88 -21.36 -43.12
CA ALA A 141 19.96 -22.81 -42.99
C ALA A 141 21.24 -23.26 -42.27
N ALA A 142 21.09 -24.21 -41.35
CA ALA A 142 22.16 -24.88 -40.64
C ALA A 142 23.03 -25.71 -41.60
N ALA A 143 24.35 -25.54 -41.52
CA ALA A 143 25.31 -26.51 -42.02
C ALA A 143 25.54 -27.62 -40.97
N PRO A 144 25.72 -28.88 -41.37
CA PRO A 144 25.75 -30.02 -40.45
C PRO A 144 27.07 -30.11 -39.66
N ALA A 145 26.96 -30.43 -38.37
CA ALA A 145 28.09 -30.80 -37.52
C ALA A 145 28.63 -32.20 -37.88
N PRO A 146 29.93 -32.48 -37.69
CA PRO A 146 30.51 -33.80 -37.92
C PRO A 146 30.05 -34.82 -36.86
N ALA A 147 29.89 -36.06 -37.30
CA ALA A 147 29.45 -37.19 -36.50
C ALA A 147 30.44 -37.59 -35.39
N PRO A 148 29.97 -37.88 -34.16
CA PRO A 148 30.77 -38.61 -33.19
C PRO A 148 30.62 -40.13 -33.41
N THR A 149 31.77 -40.82 -33.42
CA THR A 149 31.90 -42.27 -33.49
C THR A 149 31.36 -42.94 -32.22
N ALA A 150 30.66 -44.04 -32.42
CA ALA A 150 30.06 -44.86 -31.38
C ALA A 150 31.10 -45.69 -30.61
N SER A 151 30.94 -45.75 -29.29
CA SER A 151 31.27 -46.93 -28.47
C SER A 151 30.23 -47.06 -27.37
N ALA A 152 29.78 -48.30 -27.17
CA ALA A 152 28.51 -48.70 -26.56
C ALA A 152 28.58 -48.78 -25.00
N PRO A 153 27.54 -49.26 -24.29
CA PRO A 153 26.79 -48.45 -23.33
C PRO A 153 27.16 -48.79 -21.87
N ALA A 154 27.40 -47.78 -21.05
CA ALA A 154 27.23 -47.91 -19.61
C ALA A 154 25.78 -47.57 -19.28
N VAL A 155 24.95 -48.59 -19.12
CA VAL A 155 23.60 -48.45 -18.55
C VAL A 155 23.78 -48.11 -17.07
N THR A 156 23.98 -46.85 -16.75
CA THR A 156 23.61 -46.32 -15.45
C THR A 156 22.15 -45.92 -15.55
N VAL A 157 21.27 -46.78 -15.03
CA VAL A 157 19.91 -46.38 -14.71
C VAL A 157 20.05 -45.26 -13.69
N ALA A 158 20.03 -44.01 -14.17
CA ALA A 158 19.79 -42.86 -13.33
C ALA A 158 18.45 -43.13 -12.67
N ARG A 159 18.51 -43.47 -11.38
CA ARG A 159 17.36 -43.66 -10.52
C ARG A 159 16.52 -42.40 -10.67
N ALA A 160 15.41 -42.51 -11.41
CA ALA A 160 14.40 -41.48 -11.44
C ALA A 160 14.08 -41.19 -9.98
N ALA A 161 14.41 -39.98 -9.52
CA ALA A 161 13.98 -39.50 -8.23
C ALA A 161 12.48 -39.80 -8.14
N GLU A 162 12.08 -40.55 -7.12
CA GLU A 162 10.73 -41.07 -6.90
C GLU A 162 9.69 -40.06 -7.36
N VAL A 163 9.21 -40.29 -8.58
CA VAL A 163 8.10 -39.53 -9.13
C VAL A 163 6.91 -40.03 -8.33
N ASN A 164 6.43 -39.21 -7.39
CA ASN A 164 5.23 -39.49 -6.60
C ASN A 164 4.15 -40.04 -7.54
N THR A 165 3.95 -41.36 -7.53
CA THR A 165 3.16 -42.06 -8.56
C THR A 165 1.69 -41.64 -8.48
N PHE A 166 1.30 -41.07 -7.34
CA PHE A 166 -0.03 -40.54 -7.06
C PHE A 166 -0.26 -39.09 -7.52
N ASN A 167 0.80 -38.36 -7.91
CA ASN A 167 0.69 -36.94 -8.20
C ASN A 167 1.57 -36.50 -9.37
N ARG A 168 1.43 -37.20 -10.50
CA ARG A 168 2.18 -36.97 -11.75
C ARG A 168 2.06 -35.54 -12.31
N LEU A 169 1.02 -34.81 -11.91
CA LEU A 169 0.78 -33.41 -12.28
C LEU A 169 1.40 -32.40 -11.31
N LEU A 170 1.74 -32.81 -10.09
CA LEU A 170 2.48 -31.96 -9.17
C LEU A 170 3.97 -32.21 -9.36
N ARG A 171 4.66 -31.19 -9.87
CA ARG A 171 6.12 -31.15 -9.82
C ARG A 171 6.54 -31.34 -8.37
N PRO A 172 7.60 -32.13 -8.10
CA PRO A 172 8.17 -32.20 -6.76
C PRO A 172 8.35 -30.77 -6.22
N MET A 173 8.01 -30.54 -4.95
CA MET A 173 8.31 -29.25 -4.34
C MET A 173 9.82 -29.03 -4.47
N GLY A 174 10.20 -28.07 -5.30
CA GLY A 174 11.59 -27.78 -5.59
C GLY A 174 12.33 -27.40 -4.31
N ARG A 175 13.66 -27.44 -4.36
CA ARG A 175 14.52 -26.97 -3.27
C ARG A 175 14.07 -25.55 -2.86
N PHE A 176 13.90 -25.30 -1.56
CA PHE A 176 13.61 -23.93 -1.08
C PHE A 176 14.83 -23.03 -1.26
N ASN A 177 14.61 -21.72 -1.41
CA ASN A 177 15.69 -20.72 -1.52
C ASN A 177 16.67 -21.02 -2.69
N ARG A 178 16.10 -21.33 -3.87
CA ARG A 178 16.85 -21.67 -5.09
C ARG A 178 17.77 -20.52 -5.53
N PRO A 179 18.89 -20.83 -6.19
CA PRO A 179 19.72 -19.81 -6.85
C PRO A 179 18.91 -18.93 -7.81
N ALA A 180 19.39 -17.71 -8.06
CA ALA A 180 18.68 -16.73 -8.90
C ALA A 180 18.38 -17.25 -10.31
N VAL A 181 19.33 -17.96 -10.93
CA VAL A 181 19.16 -18.62 -12.25
C VAL A 181 18.01 -19.63 -12.31
N GLU A 182 17.65 -20.19 -11.17
CA GLU A 182 16.62 -21.20 -11.02
C GLU A 182 15.29 -20.64 -10.50
N SER A 183 15.25 -19.35 -10.17
CA SER A 183 14.10 -18.76 -9.48
C SER A 183 12.88 -18.55 -10.39
N GLY A 184 13.08 -18.59 -11.72
CA GLY A 184 12.05 -18.26 -12.71
C GLY A 184 11.65 -16.78 -12.75
N ILE A 185 12.41 -15.92 -12.05
CA ILE A 185 12.22 -14.46 -11.99
C ILE A 185 13.38 -13.74 -12.68
N HIS A 186 14.58 -14.32 -12.62
CA HIS A 186 15.78 -13.76 -13.24
C HIS A 186 16.05 -14.43 -14.58
N ASP A 187 16.63 -13.66 -15.50
CA ASP A 187 17.12 -14.18 -16.77
C ASP A 187 18.30 -15.15 -16.52
N PRO A 188 18.16 -16.44 -16.87
CA PRO A 188 19.21 -17.43 -16.64
C PRO A 188 20.43 -17.26 -17.56
N GLU A 189 20.28 -16.57 -18.70
CA GLU A 189 21.37 -16.36 -19.67
C GLU A 189 22.23 -15.15 -19.31
N ASN A 190 21.79 -14.31 -18.38
CA ASN A 190 22.53 -13.15 -17.94
C ASN A 190 23.66 -13.54 -16.96
N ASP A 191 24.90 -13.25 -17.35
CA ASP A 191 26.10 -13.48 -16.53
C ASP A 191 26.01 -12.88 -15.12
N MET A 192 25.31 -11.75 -14.96
CA MET A 192 25.13 -11.10 -13.66
C MET A 192 24.21 -11.91 -12.74
N THR A 193 23.29 -12.70 -13.29
CA THR A 193 22.43 -13.59 -12.49
C THR A 193 23.25 -14.69 -11.82
N LEU A 194 24.32 -15.17 -12.46
CA LEU A 194 25.23 -16.17 -11.90
C LEU A 194 26.09 -15.62 -10.75
N GLN A 195 26.31 -14.30 -10.71
CA GLN A 195 27.07 -13.65 -9.63
C GLN A 195 26.25 -13.44 -8.35
N LEU A 196 24.92 -13.54 -8.43
CA LEU A 196 24.06 -13.35 -7.26
C LEU A 196 24.25 -14.49 -6.26
N GLN A 197 24.49 -14.12 -5.00
CA GLN A 197 24.59 -15.09 -3.91
C GLN A 197 23.29 -15.90 -3.81
N PRO A 198 23.34 -17.25 -3.81
CA PRO A 198 22.16 -18.06 -3.60
C PRO A 198 21.51 -17.78 -2.24
N PRO A 199 20.17 -17.58 -2.18
CA PRO A 199 19.48 -17.31 -0.93
C PRO A 199 19.67 -18.41 0.12
N ALA A 200 19.78 -19.68 -0.30
CA ALA A 200 20.05 -20.79 0.61
C ALA A 200 21.36 -20.62 1.39
N THR A 201 22.39 -20.02 0.76
CA THR A 201 23.68 -19.73 1.40
C THR A 201 23.53 -18.55 2.35
N ALA A 202 22.87 -17.48 1.92
CA ALA A 202 22.68 -16.28 2.73
C ALA A 202 21.88 -16.58 4.02
N PHE A 203 20.89 -17.47 3.93
CA PHE A 203 20.01 -17.82 5.06
C PHE A 203 20.51 -19.01 5.88
N ALA A 204 21.68 -19.58 5.57
CA ALA A 204 22.17 -20.81 6.20
C ALA A 204 22.24 -20.67 7.73
N ALA A 205 22.81 -19.56 8.22
CA ALA A 205 23.02 -19.28 9.64
C ALA A 205 21.79 -18.70 10.36
N LEU A 206 20.72 -18.35 9.64
CA LEU A 206 19.54 -17.74 10.26
C LEU A 206 18.62 -18.78 10.93
N PRO A 207 17.90 -18.38 11.99
CA PRO A 207 16.90 -19.22 12.63
C PRO A 207 15.87 -19.76 11.64
N LYS A 208 15.49 -21.03 11.79
CA LYS A 208 14.60 -21.72 10.86
C LYS A 208 13.14 -21.62 11.25
N SER A 209 12.28 -21.56 10.23
CA SER A 209 10.82 -21.66 10.34
C SER A 209 10.30 -22.80 9.46
N ASN A 210 9.10 -23.29 9.77
CA ASN A 210 8.39 -24.27 8.95
C ASN A 210 7.59 -23.62 7.82
N ALA A 211 7.54 -22.29 7.78
CA ALA A 211 6.74 -21.52 6.84
C ALA A 211 7.59 -20.65 5.91
N GLY A 212 7.02 -20.29 4.76
CA GLY A 212 7.59 -19.31 3.83
C GLY A 212 8.96 -19.74 3.27
N ASN A 213 9.94 -18.86 3.39
CA ASN A 213 11.32 -19.11 2.96
C ASN A 213 12.15 -19.90 3.99
N HIS A 214 11.51 -20.52 4.99
CA HIS A 214 12.14 -21.26 6.08
C HIS A 214 13.07 -20.44 6.99
N VAL A 215 12.87 -19.13 7.04
CA VAL A 215 13.56 -18.23 7.96
C VAL A 215 12.56 -17.67 8.97
N ASP A 216 12.91 -17.75 10.25
CA ASP A 216 12.19 -17.02 11.30
C ASP A 216 12.80 -15.63 11.45
N TRP A 217 12.19 -14.66 10.75
CA TRP A 217 12.66 -13.27 10.71
C TRP A 217 12.51 -12.55 12.04
N VAL A 218 11.49 -12.89 12.84
CA VAL A 218 11.29 -12.29 14.17
C VAL A 218 12.41 -12.75 15.09
N LYS A 219 12.67 -14.07 15.13
CA LYS A 219 13.77 -14.61 15.93
C LYS A 219 15.13 -14.11 15.44
N ALA A 220 15.32 -13.91 14.14
CA ALA A 220 16.55 -13.37 13.58
C ALA A 220 16.84 -11.94 14.09
N LEU A 221 15.80 -11.09 14.20
CA LEU A 221 15.92 -9.77 14.81
C LEU A 221 16.17 -9.84 16.32
N ASP A 222 15.36 -10.60 17.05
CA ASP A 222 15.44 -10.68 18.51
C ASP A 222 16.81 -11.22 18.97
N SER A 223 17.38 -12.15 18.20
CA SER A 223 18.73 -12.71 18.44
C SER A 223 19.86 -11.84 17.89
N LYS A 224 19.55 -10.71 17.23
CA LYS A 224 20.53 -9.83 16.54
C LYS A 224 21.37 -10.56 15.48
N ALA A 225 20.85 -11.63 14.89
CA ALA A 225 21.47 -12.31 13.75
C ALA A 225 21.50 -11.41 12.50
N ILE A 226 20.64 -10.39 12.47
CA ILE A 226 20.56 -9.36 11.45
C ILE A 226 20.37 -7.99 12.09
N ALA A 227 20.88 -6.94 11.45
CA ALA A 227 20.76 -5.56 11.88
C ALA A 227 20.27 -4.71 10.70
N PRO A 228 18.95 -4.63 10.47
CA PRO A 228 18.41 -3.82 9.39
C PRO A 228 18.68 -2.34 9.64
N ARG A 229 18.91 -1.59 8.56
CA ARG A 229 18.96 -0.13 8.61
C ARG A 229 17.54 0.42 8.57
N ALA A 230 17.26 1.44 9.39
CA ALA A 230 15.94 2.08 9.39
C ALA A 230 15.77 3.03 8.19
N ASP A 231 16.84 3.66 7.74
CA ASP A 231 16.85 4.52 6.56
C ASP A 231 17.98 4.15 5.59
N ARG A 232 17.81 4.52 4.32
CA ARG A 232 18.80 4.26 3.27
C ARG A 232 19.93 5.28 3.27
N VAL A 233 19.65 6.52 3.64
CA VAL A 233 20.53 7.69 3.52
C VAL A 233 21.11 8.07 4.88
N ASP A 234 20.26 8.15 5.91
CA ASP A 234 20.68 8.51 7.26
C ASP A 234 21.01 7.25 8.09
N PRO A 235 22.30 6.99 8.40
CA PRO A 235 22.68 5.85 9.23
C PRO A 235 22.28 6.00 10.70
N ALA A 236 21.93 7.21 11.16
CA ALA A 236 21.53 7.49 12.54
C ALA A 236 20.00 7.46 12.74
N ALA A 237 19.23 7.36 11.66
CA ALA A 237 17.78 7.23 11.75
C ALA A 237 17.41 5.95 12.50
N ALA A 238 16.46 6.07 13.45
CA ALA A 238 15.93 4.96 14.22
C ALA A 238 14.58 4.52 13.67
N ALA A 239 14.32 3.21 13.70
CA ALA A 239 13.01 2.66 13.35
C ALA A 239 11.96 3.09 14.38
N ILE A 240 10.79 3.52 13.90
CA ILE A 240 9.66 3.84 14.77
C ILE A 240 8.95 2.53 15.10
N VAL A 241 9.34 1.91 16.22
CA VAL A 241 8.73 0.66 16.68
C VAL A 241 7.56 0.96 17.60
N MET A 242 6.41 0.35 17.31
CA MET A 242 5.20 0.50 18.10
C MET A 242 4.82 -0.83 18.75
N ASP A 243 4.97 -0.91 20.07
CA ASP A 243 4.61 -2.11 20.83
C ASP A 243 3.14 -2.09 21.27
N LEU A 244 2.26 -2.45 20.35
CA LEU A 244 0.84 -2.63 20.65
C LEU A 244 0.23 -3.79 19.89
N ASN A 245 -0.65 -4.51 20.58
CA ASN A 245 -1.40 -5.62 20.01
C ASN A 245 -2.83 -5.20 19.73
N ILE A 246 -3.26 -5.31 18.48
CA ILE A 246 -4.66 -5.20 18.10
C ILE A 246 -5.26 -6.59 18.10
N VAL A 247 -6.26 -6.81 18.94
CA VAL A 247 -7.00 -8.06 18.97
C VAL A 247 -8.29 -7.90 18.19
N ARG A 248 -8.50 -8.80 17.22
CA ARG A 248 -9.73 -8.91 16.46
C ARG A 248 -10.50 -10.14 16.93
N GLU A 249 -11.64 -9.86 17.54
CA GLU A 249 -12.59 -10.91 17.90
C GLU A 249 -13.18 -11.54 16.64
N VAL A 250 -13.18 -12.86 16.60
CA VAL A 250 -13.73 -13.65 15.49
C VAL A 250 -15.06 -14.26 15.90
N LYS A 251 -16.07 -14.22 15.02
CA LYS A 251 -17.33 -14.92 15.25
C LYS A 251 -17.13 -16.40 14.93
N GLY A 252 -17.27 -17.29 15.92
CA GLY A 252 -17.10 -18.73 15.74
C GLY A 252 -16.26 -19.40 16.84
N SER A 253 -15.86 -20.65 16.61
CA SER A 253 -15.09 -21.46 17.55
C SER A 253 -13.57 -21.21 17.51
N MET A 254 -13.09 -20.57 16.45
CA MET A 254 -11.66 -20.26 16.30
C MET A 254 -11.21 -19.19 17.31
N PRO A 255 -9.97 -19.26 17.83
CA PRO A 255 -9.41 -18.23 18.71
C PRO A 255 -9.47 -16.83 18.09
N ASP A 256 -9.31 -15.79 18.90
CA ASP A 256 -9.24 -14.42 18.40
C ASP A 256 -7.89 -14.16 17.72
N VAL A 257 -7.92 -13.28 16.72
CA VAL A 257 -6.74 -12.94 15.93
C VAL A 257 -5.98 -11.83 16.60
N VAL A 258 -4.66 -11.98 16.75
CA VAL A 258 -3.78 -10.94 17.27
C VAL A 258 -2.93 -10.40 16.14
N TYR A 259 -2.94 -9.07 16.00
CA TYR A 259 -2.02 -8.34 15.15
C TYR A 259 -1.05 -7.54 16.04
N PRO A 260 0.23 -7.94 16.09
CA PRO A 260 1.20 -7.23 16.90
C PRO A 260 1.96 -6.19 16.07
N HIS A 261 1.86 -4.90 16.42
CA HIS A 261 2.54 -3.85 15.67
C HIS A 261 4.06 -3.93 15.80
N LYS A 262 4.60 -4.43 16.92
CA LYS A 262 6.05 -4.48 17.17
C LYS A 262 6.79 -5.19 16.03
N GLN A 263 6.43 -6.45 15.77
CA GLN A 263 7.09 -7.28 14.74
C GLN A 263 6.87 -6.76 13.31
N HIS A 264 5.82 -5.97 13.08
CA HIS A 264 5.58 -5.34 11.78
C HIS A 264 6.39 -4.04 11.62
N THR A 265 6.47 -3.23 12.68
CA THR A 265 7.13 -1.91 12.69
C THR A 265 8.64 -1.99 12.91
N GLU A 266 9.18 -3.15 13.28
CA GLU A 266 10.62 -3.42 13.30
C GLU A 266 11.24 -3.45 11.89
N TRP A 267 10.45 -3.73 10.86
CA TRP A 267 10.89 -3.78 9.46
C TRP A 267 10.18 -2.77 8.56
N LEU A 268 8.93 -2.44 8.86
CA LEU A 268 8.06 -1.65 8.00
C LEU A 268 7.75 -0.31 8.63
N ASP A 269 7.60 0.68 7.77
CA ASP A 269 7.13 1.99 8.16
C ASP A 269 5.58 2.04 8.23
N CYS A 270 5.05 3.01 8.96
CA CYS A 270 3.61 3.24 9.08
C CYS A 270 2.93 3.39 7.71
N SER A 271 3.63 4.00 6.74
CA SER A 271 3.15 4.23 5.38
C SER A 271 2.98 2.95 4.56
N ASN A 272 3.64 1.85 4.92
CA ASN A 272 3.44 0.56 4.25
C ASN A 272 2.04 0.00 4.48
N CYS A 273 1.37 0.43 5.55
CA CYS A 273 0.07 -0.11 5.97
C CYS A 273 -1.05 0.93 5.88
N HIS A 274 -0.78 2.16 6.30
CA HIS A 274 -1.78 3.21 6.48
C HIS A 274 -1.65 4.32 5.43
N PRO A 275 -2.77 4.89 4.95
CA PRO A 275 -4.16 4.47 5.20
C PRO A 275 -4.66 3.39 4.21
N ALA A 276 -3.84 3.01 3.23
CA ALA A 276 -4.29 2.25 2.06
C ALA A 276 -4.79 0.84 2.39
N ILE A 277 -4.04 0.07 3.19
CA ILE A 277 -4.41 -1.30 3.55
C ILE A 277 -5.33 -1.26 4.77
N PHE A 278 -4.95 -0.48 5.78
CA PHE A 278 -5.70 -0.32 7.01
C PHE A 278 -5.98 1.16 7.29
N MET A 279 -7.19 1.47 7.73
CA MET A 279 -7.51 2.78 8.25
C MET A 279 -7.11 2.84 9.73
N PRO A 280 -6.38 3.88 10.19
CA PRO A 280 -5.97 4.02 11.59
C PRO A 280 -7.14 4.49 12.48
N GLN A 281 -8.29 3.83 12.38
CA GLN A 281 -9.51 4.14 13.11
C GLN A 281 -10.17 2.86 13.59
N LYS A 282 -10.57 2.85 14.88
CA LYS A 282 -11.26 1.72 15.50
C LYS A 282 -12.54 1.39 14.73
N GLY A 283 -12.70 0.14 14.35
CA GLY A 283 -13.89 -0.35 13.65
C GLY A 283 -13.98 0.00 12.15
N ALA A 284 -13.06 0.82 11.61
CA ALA A 284 -13.08 1.19 10.19
C ALA A 284 -12.61 0.06 9.25
N ASN A 285 -11.89 -0.92 9.78
CA ASN A 285 -11.35 -2.04 9.00
C ASN A 285 -12.24 -3.26 9.07
N GLN A 286 -12.97 -3.52 7.98
CA GLN A 286 -13.66 -4.79 7.78
C GLN A 286 -12.69 -5.79 7.15
N ILE A 287 -12.44 -6.89 7.87
CA ILE A 287 -11.53 -7.96 7.48
C ILE A 287 -12.31 -9.27 7.57
N SER A 288 -12.26 -10.07 6.52
CA SER A 288 -12.80 -11.42 6.46
C SER A 288 -11.79 -12.38 5.86
N MET A 289 -11.93 -13.68 6.13
CA MET A 289 -11.07 -14.68 5.49
C MET A 289 -11.17 -14.63 3.96
N ALA A 290 -12.36 -14.35 3.40
CA ALA A 290 -12.53 -14.14 1.97
C ALA A 290 -11.68 -12.96 1.45
N SER A 291 -11.69 -11.81 2.14
CA SER A 291 -10.85 -10.66 1.74
C SER A 291 -9.35 -10.99 1.82
N ILE A 292 -8.93 -11.79 2.80
CA ILE A 292 -7.54 -12.21 2.97
C ILE A 292 -7.12 -13.12 1.80
N LEU A 293 -7.95 -14.09 1.43
CA LEU A 293 -7.67 -14.99 0.31
C LEU A 293 -7.65 -14.25 -1.04
N LEU A 294 -8.40 -13.14 -1.15
CA LEU A 294 -8.36 -12.24 -2.32
C LEU A 294 -7.16 -11.28 -2.32
N GLY A 295 -6.22 -11.42 -1.38
CA GLY A 295 -5.02 -10.59 -1.31
C GLY A 295 -5.26 -9.19 -0.75
N GLN A 296 -6.37 -8.97 -0.04
CA GLN A 296 -6.68 -7.70 0.62
C GLN A 296 -6.36 -7.78 2.12
N LYS A 297 -6.21 -6.61 2.77
CA LYS A 297 -5.94 -6.51 4.21
C LYS A 297 -4.70 -7.33 4.59
N CYS A 298 -4.82 -8.29 5.52
CA CYS A 298 -3.71 -9.17 5.90
C CYS A 298 -3.15 -9.97 4.70
N GLY A 299 -3.99 -10.28 3.71
CA GLY A 299 -3.59 -11.01 2.49
C GLY A 299 -2.68 -10.23 1.54
N VAL A 300 -2.50 -8.91 1.75
CA VAL A 300 -1.50 -8.14 0.99
C VAL A 300 -0.10 -8.69 1.26
N CYS A 301 0.15 -9.16 2.49
CA CYS A 301 1.45 -9.63 2.93
C CYS A 301 1.51 -11.15 3.19
N HIS A 302 0.51 -11.72 3.87
CA HIS A 302 0.49 -13.15 4.20
C HIS A 302 0.33 -14.02 2.95
N GLY A 303 1.23 -14.98 2.76
CA GLY A 303 1.31 -15.82 1.56
C GLY A 303 2.15 -15.24 0.42
N LYS A 304 2.67 -14.02 0.56
CA LYS A 304 3.61 -13.41 -0.40
C LYS A 304 4.95 -13.11 0.25
N VAL A 305 4.93 -12.29 1.30
CA VAL A 305 6.13 -11.84 2.03
C VAL A 305 6.18 -12.38 3.46
N ALA A 306 5.03 -12.73 4.03
CA ALA A 306 4.91 -13.35 5.34
C ALA A 306 4.41 -14.81 5.21
N PHE A 307 4.34 -15.52 6.34
CA PHE A 307 3.88 -16.91 6.40
C PHE A 307 2.53 -17.13 5.68
N PRO A 308 2.28 -18.34 5.14
CA PRO A 308 1.10 -18.60 4.35
C PRO A 308 -0.17 -18.59 5.22
N VAL A 309 -1.28 -18.19 4.61
CA VAL A 309 -2.60 -18.08 5.26
C VAL A 309 -3.17 -19.42 5.76
N SER A 310 -2.56 -20.54 5.36
CA SER A 310 -2.88 -21.89 5.85
C SER A 310 -2.44 -22.11 7.31
N GLU A 311 -1.52 -21.32 7.84
CA GLU A 311 -1.03 -21.42 9.21
C GLU A 311 -1.98 -20.72 10.20
N CYS A 312 -3.19 -21.27 10.36
CA CYS A 312 -4.27 -20.61 11.09
C CYS A 312 -3.87 -20.16 12.51
N ARG A 313 -3.05 -20.95 13.22
CA ARG A 313 -2.67 -20.70 14.62
C ARG A 313 -1.72 -19.51 14.80
N LEU A 314 -1.00 -19.11 13.75
CA LEU A 314 -0.14 -17.93 13.82
C LEU A 314 -0.97 -16.63 13.87
N CYS A 315 -2.14 -16.62 13.22
CA CYS A 315 -3.09 -15.51 13.32
C CYS A 315 -4.00 -15.66 14.54
N HIS A 316 -4.62 -16.84 14.70
CA HIS A 316 -5.56 -17.17 15.77
C HIS A 316 -4.83 -17.60 17.05
N SER A 317 -4.05 -16.67 17.61
CA SER A 317 -3.13 -16.94 18.71
C SER A 317 -3.68 -16.60 20.10
N ARG A 318 -4.76 -15.82 20.20
CA ARG A 318 -5.39 -15.50 21.49
C ARG A 318 -6.62 -16.36 21.72
N LYS A 319 -6.57 -17.22 22.74
CA LYS A 319 -7.76 -17.97 23.19
C LYS A 319 -8.91 -17.02 23.51
N LYS A 320 -10.13 -17.43 23.15
CA LYS A 320 -11.34 -16.69 23.52
C LYS A 320 -11.45 -16.62 25.04
N ALA A 321 -11.91 -15.48 25.54
CA ALA A 321 -12.35 -15.40 26.93
C ALA A 321 -13.51 -16.38 27.10
N VAL A 322 -13.36 -17.35 28.01
CA VAL A 322 -14.47 -18.18 28.44
C VAL A 322 -15.46 -17.24 29.11
N ALA A 323 -16.70 -17.17 28.61
CA ALA A 323 -17.75 -16.48 29.32
C ALA A 323 -17.92 -17.18 30.67
N THR A 324 -17.38 -16.59 31.72
CA THR A 324 -17.71 -16.98 33.09
C THR A 324 -19.22 -16.81 33.22
N ALA A 325 -19.93 -17.92 33.33
CA ALA A 325 -21.33 -17.95 33.69
C ALA A 325 -21.48 -17.36 35.10
N ALA A 326 -21.56 -16.04 35.19
CA ALA A 326 -22.09 -15.37 36.36
C ALA A 326 -23.60 -15.59 36.32
N GLY A 327 -24.04 -16.65 36.99
CA GLY A 327 -25.42 -16.76 37.43
C GLY A 327 -25.69 -15.63 38.41
N GLU A 328 -26.29 -14.55 37.94
CA GLU A 328 -26.97 -13.59 38.80
C GLU A 328 -28.47 -13.76 38.56
N ALA A 329 -29.08 -14.33 39.60
CA ALA A 329 -30.52 -14.47 39.72
C ALA A 329 -31.19 -13.09 39.56
N LYS A 330 -32.18 -13.05 38.67
CA LYS A 330 -33.06 -11.91 38.49
C LYS A 330 -33.92 -11.72 39.75
N PRO A 331 -33.94 -10.54 40.40
CA PRO A 331 -34.98 -10.19 41.35
C PRO A 331 -36.33 -9.96 40.65
#